data_AF-A0A920EJ70-F1
#
_entry.id   AF-A0A920EJ70-F1
#
_cell.length_a   1.000
_cell.length_b   1.000
_cell.length_c   1.000
_cell.angle_alpha   90.00
_cell.angle_beta   90.00
_cell.angle_gamma   90.00
#
_symmetry.space_group_name_H-M   'P 1'
#
loop_
_entity.id
_entity.type
_entity.pdbx_description
1 polymer ?
#
loop_
_entity_poly.entity_id
_entity_poly.type
_entity_poly.pdbx_seq_one_letter_code
_entity_poly.pdbx_strand_id
1 'polypeptide(L)'
;MLMAIGGLFKENLIQWVCSMTYQAASGAGAASMQELLTQMKQIGEISNKSLTKSSSNILEIDKDINKFINSDKISKRKFWLFAAGNVLPYIDSQLKNGQSREEWKNQFETNKILGITNDPIPLMEFVSVLDL
;
A
#
# COMPACT_ATOMS: atom_id res chain seq x y z
N MET A 1 -2.53 13.43 6.45
CA MET A 1 -3.95 13.81 6.49
C MET A 1 -4.19 15.17 7.14
N LEU A 2 -3.86 15.37 8.42
CA LEU A 2 -4.17 16.62 9.14
C LEU A 2 -3.53 17.89 8.54
N MET A 3 -2.36 17.79 7.91
CA MET A 3 -1.79 18.93 7.18
C MET A 3 -2.64 19.39 6.00
N ALA A 4 -3.43 18.51 5.39
CA ALA A 4 -4.26 18.81 4.23
C ALA A 4 -5.65 19.35 4.62
N ILE A 5 -6.29 18.72 5.61
CA ILE A 5 -7.69 19.02 5.99
C ILE A 5 -7.84 19.51 7.43
N GLY A 6 -6.74 19.87 8.12
CA GLY A 6 -6.74 20.30 9.51
C GLY A 6 -7.60 21.53 9.79
N GLY A 7 -7.77 22.42 8.80
CA GLY A 7 -8.68 23.57 8.91
C GLY A 7 -10.14 23.16 9.13
N LEU A 8 -10.61 22.09 8.47
CA LEU A 8 -11.97 21.59 8.65
C LEU A 8 -12.19 20.99 10.05
N PHE A 9 -11.17 20.35 10.61
CA PHE A 9 -11.18 19.90 12.00
C PHE A 9 -11.22 21.08 12.97
N LYS A 10 -10.42 22.13 12.71
CA LYS A 10 -10.37 23.33 13.56
C LYS A 10 -11.71 24.05 13.65
N GLU A 11 -12.44 24.12 12.54
CA GLU A 11 -13.77 24.76 12.47
C GLU A 11 -14.92 23.81 12.88
N ASN A 12 -14.63 22.61 13.40
CA ASN A 12 -15.62 21.60 13.82
C ASN A 12 -16.60 21.20 12.70
N LEU A 13 -16.14 21.14 11.45
CA LEU A 13 -16.99 20.82 10.29
C LEU A 13 -17.02 19.33 9.94
N ILE A 14 -16.19 18.52 10.59
CA ILE A 14 -16.04 17.09 10.30
C ILE A 14 -16.82 16.28 11.33
N GLN A 15 -17.81 15.52 10.85
CA GLN A 15 -18.51 14.53 11.66
C GLN A 15 -17.79 13.17 11.68
N TRP A 16 -17.20 12.77 10.55
CA TRP A 16 -16.44 11.54 10.39
C TRP A 16 -15.54 11.63 9.16
N VAL A 17 -14.51 10.79 9.09
CA VAL A 17 -13.62 10.67 7.92
C VAL A 17 -13.51 9.22 7.50
N CYS A 18 -13.55 8.96 6.19
CA CYS A 18 -13.17 7.69 5.59
C CYS A 18 -12.00 7.93 4.62
N SER A 19 -10.85 7.35 4.88
CA SER A 19 -9.65 7.45 4.02
C SER A 19 -9.29 6.11 3.40
N MET A 20 -8.98 6.12 2.11
CA MET A 20 -8.40 4.99 1.39
C MET A 20 -6.96 5.37 1.06
N THR A 21 -5.97 4.71 1.67
CA THR A 21 -4.57 5.12 1.54
C THR A 21 -3.80 4.26 0.54
N TYR A 22 -2.95 4.94 -0.22
CA TYR A 22 -1.99 4.37 -1.15
C TYR A 22 -0.61 4.70 -0.59
N GLN A 23 -0.18 3.90 0.38
CA GLN A 23 1.10 4.08 1.05
C GLN A 23 2.22 3.55 0.16
N ALA A 24 3.38 4.21 0.21
CA ALA A 24 4.56 3.78 -0.54
C ALA A 24 5.37 2.77 0.27
N ALA A 25 6.12 1.89 -0.42
CA ALA A 25 7.07 0.96 0.20
C ALA A 25 8.08 1.60 1.17
N SER A 26 8.35 2.91 1.03
CA SER A 26 9.23 3.66 1.93
C SER A 26 8.75 3.68 3.39
N GLY A 27 7.43 3.58 3.63
CA GLY A 27 6.85 3.48 4.98
C GLY A 27 7.29 2.22 5.72
N ALA A 28 7.61 1.14 4.99
CA ALA A 28 8.13 -0.10 5.55
C ALA A 28 9.68 -0.13 5.65
N GLY A 29 10.37 0.93 5.23
CA GLY A 29 11.81 1.10 5.35
C GLY A 29 12.63 0.76 4.09
N ALA A 30 13.93 1.07 4.14
CA ALA A 30 14.81 1.04 2.97
C ALA A 30 14.93 -0.34 2.30
N ALA A 31 14.90 -1.42 3.08
CA ALA A 31 14.95 -2.77 2.55
C ALA A 31 13.72 -3.12 1.70
N SER A 32 12.54 -2.62 2.08
CA SER A 32 11.30 -2.81 1.31
C SER A 32 11.35 -2.06 -0.02
N MET A 33 11.92 -0.85 -0.05
CA MET A 33 12.15 -0.13 -1.31
C MET A 33 13.13 -0.88 -2.22
N GLN A 34 14.22 -1.43 -1.68
CA GLN A 34 15.17 -2.24 -2.45
C GLN A 34 14.52 -3.51 -3.02
N GLU A 35 13.68 -4.17 -2.23
CA GLU A 35 12.91 -5.33 -2.67
C GLU A 35 11.96 -4.94 -3.81
N LEU A 36 11.23 -3.83 -3.67
CA LEU A 36 10.34 -3.33 -4.73
C LEU A 36 11.07 -3.04 -6.03
N LEU A 37 12.19 -2.30 -5.98
CA LEU A 37 12.99 -1.99 -7.17
C LEU A 37 13.54 -3.25 -7.83
N THR A 38 13.93 -4.24 -7.03
CA THR A 38 14.39 -5.54 -7.54
C THR A 38 13.25 -6.27 -8.27
N GLN A 39 12.04 -6.29 -7.69
CA GLN A 39 10.86 -6.90 -8.31
C GLN A 39 10.49 -6.19 -9.63
N MET A 40 10.45 -4.86 -9.65
CA MET A 40 10.18 -4.07 -10.86
C MET A 40 11.20 -4.35 -11.97
N LYS A 41 12.50 -4.43 -11.61
CA LYS A 41 13.57 -4.79 -12.56
C LYS A 41 13.33 -6.17 -13.17
N GLN A 42 12.94 -7.16 -12.37
CA GLN A 42 12.68 -8.53 -12.85
C GLN A 42 11.49 -8.59 -13.83
N ILE A 43 10.41 -7.85 -13.55
CA ILE A 43 9.27 -7.73 -14.48
C ILE A 43 9.75 -7.10 -15.79
N GLY A 44 10.53 -6.02 -15.72
CA GLY A 44 11.10 -5.35 -16.88
C GLY A 44 11.99 -6.26 -17.73
N GLU A 45 12.81 -7.11 -17.10
CA GLU A 45 13.64 -8.09 -17.82
C GLU A 45 12.81 -9.16 -18.55
N ILE A 46 11.68 -9.58 -17.97
CA ILE A 46 10.77 -10.57 -18.58
C ILE A 46 10.04 -9.95 -19.76
N SER A 47 9.48 -8.75 -19.58
CA SER A 47 8.74 -8.07 -20.64
C SER A 47 9.65 -7.71 -21.82
N ASN A 48 10.89 -7.29 -21.57
CA ASN A 48 11.83 -6.88 -22.63
C ASN A 48 12.21 -8.03 -23.58
N LYS A 49 12.28 -9.28 -23.10
CA LYS A 49 12.54 -10.47 -23.95
C LYS A 49 11.46 -10.69 -25.01
N SER A 50 10.24 -10.30 -24.70
CA SER A 50 9.09 -10.47 -25.58
C SER A 50 8.81 -9.20 -26.39
N LEU A 51 8.97 -8.00 -25.81
CA LEU A 51 8.77 -6.71 -26.47
C LEU A 51 9.74 -6.45 -27.63
N THR A 52 10.95 -7.01 -27.59
CA THR A 52 11.96 -6.87 -28.66
C THR A 52 11.64 -7.67 -29.93
N LYS A 53 10.58 -8.52 -29.91
CA LYS A 53 10.10 -9.23 -31.10
C LYS A 53 9.12 -8.36 -31.89
N SER A 54 9.32 -8.29 -33.21
CA SER A 54 8.54 -7.46 -34.15
C SER A 54 7.02 -7.73 -34.20
N SER A 55 6.54 -8.84 -33.61
CA SER A 55 5.13 -9.23 -33.56
C SER A 55 4.77 -9.81 -32.18
N SER A 56 5.15 -9.11 -31.11
CA SER A 56 4.90 -9.58 -29.75
C SER A 56 3.40 -9.52 -29.38
N ASN A 57 2.86 -10.66 -28.96
CA ASN A 57 1.49 -10.76 -28.46
C ASN A 57 1.44 -10.32 -26.99
N ILE A 58 0.72 -9.23 -26.70
CA ILE A 58 0.61 -8.69 -25.34
C ILE A 58 0.04 -9.68 -24.33
N LEU A 59 -0.82 -10.62 -24.76
CA LEU A 59 -1.38 -11.66 -23.90
C LEU A 59 -0.34 -12.72 -23.52
N GLU A 60 0.69 -12.94 -24.35
CA GLU A 60 1.80 -13.82 -23.98
C GLU A 60 2.69 -13.15 -22.94
N ILE A 61 2.94 -11.84 -23.08
CA ILE A 61 3.67 -11.04 -22.10
C ILE A 61 2.96 -11.07 -20.74
N ASP A 62 1.64 -10.82 -20.72
CA ASP A 62 0.84 -10.87 -19.49
C ASP A 62 0.91 -12.26 -18.84
N LYS A 63 0.79 -13.35 -19.63
CA LYS A 63 0.91 -14.73 -19.11
C LYS A 63 2.28 -14.99 -18.50
N ASP A 64 3.36 -14.52 -19.13
CA ASP A 64 4.71 -14.74 -18.63
C ASP A 64 4.99 -13.93 -17.34
N ILE A 65 4.50 -12.69 -17.27
CA ILE A 65 4.56 -11.87 -16.05
C ILE A 65 3.75 -12.54 -14.93
N ASN A 66 2.51 -12.95 -15.21
CA ASN A 66 1.65 -13.63 -14.22
C ASN A 66 2.27 -14.94 -13.71
N LYS A 67 2.87 -15.75 -14.59
CA LYS A 67 3.62 -16.95 -14.16
C LYS A 67 4.79 -16.61 -13.26
N PHE A 68 5.50 -15.52 -13.54
CA PHE A 68 6.63 -15.09 -12.73
C PHE A 68 6.20 -14.59 -11.35
N ILE A 69 5.17 -13.73 -11.29
CA ILE A 69 4.61 -13.20 -10.03
C ILE A 69 4.17 -14.34 -9.11
N ASN A 70 3.57 -15.38 -9.67
CA ASN A 70 3.09 -16.56 -8.92
C ASN A 70 4.18 -17.62 -8.68
N SER A 71 5.44 -17.39 -9.09
CA SER A 71 6.53 -18.34 -8.88
C SER A 71 7.21 -18.17 -7.52
N ASP A 72 7.79 -19.25 -6.99
CA ASP A 72 8.56 -19.22 -5.74
C ASP A 72 9.97 -18.61 -5.90
N LYS A 73 10.32 -18.09 -7.09
CA LYS A 73 11.64 -17.53 -7.38
C LYS A 73 11.85 -16.13 -6.80
N ILE A 74 10.84 -15.57 -6.14
CA ILE A 74 10.84 -14.20 -5.63
C ILE A 74 11.36 -14.18 -4.19
N SER A 75 12.27 -13.24 -3.93
CA SER A 75 12.65 -12.83 -2.58
C SER A 75 11.46 -12.15 -1.88
N LYS A 76 10.64 -12.91 -1.15
CA LYS A 76 9.56 -12.41 -0.28
C LYS A 76 10.09 -12.12 1.13
N ARG A 77 11.19 -11.35 1.23
CA ARG A 77 11.91 -11.18 2.51
C ARG A 77 11.32 -10.06 3.36
N LYS A 78 10.76 -9.03 2.73
CA LYS A 78 10.16 -7.88 3.41
C LYS A 78 8.66 -7.80 3.17
N PHE A 79 8.19 -8.06 1.96
CA PHE A 79 6.77 -8.20 1.69
C PHE A 79 6.36 -9.67 1.75
N TRP A 80 5.16 -9.94 2.31
CA TRP A 80 4.59 -11.30 2.33
C TRP A 80 4.09 -11.75 0.95
N LEU A 81 3.90 -10.81 0.03
CA LEU A 81 3.49 -11.02 -1.36
C LEU A 81 4.34 -10.17 -2.30
N PHE A 82 4.26 -10.46 -3.60
CA PHE A 82 4.86 -9.63 -4.63
C PHE A 82 4.17 -8.26 -4.63
N ALA A 83 4.95 -7.18 -4.53
CA ALA A 83 4.45 -5.82 -4.38
C ALA A 83 4.39 -5.07 -5.73
N ALA A 84 5.41 -5.23 -6.57
CA ALA A 84 5.48 -4.53 -7.85
C ALA A 84 4.30 -4.91 -8.77
N GLY A 85 3.54 -3.92 -9.25
CA GLY A 85 2.37 -4.17 -10.09
C GLY A 85 1.21 -4.86 -9.36
N ASN A 86 1.21 -4.83 -8.02
CA ASN A 86 0.18 -5.37 -7.16
C ASN A 86 -0.21 -4.35 -6.08
N VAL A 87 -1.20 -4.69 -5.25
CA VAL A 87 -1.60 -3.91 -4.09
C VAL A 87 -1.66 -4.81 -2.86
N LEU A 88 -1.11 -4.35 -1.74
CA LEU A 88 -1.16 -5.08 -0.47
C LEU A 88 -2.18 -4.42 0.46
N PRO A 89 -3.41 -4.97 0.61
CA PRO A 89 -4.52 -4.32 1.30
C PRO A 89 -4.49 -4.54 2.83
N TYR A 90 -3.30 -4.60 3.41
CA TYR A 90 -3.11 -4.75 4.85
C TYR A 90 -1.73 -4.21 5.21
N ILE A 91 -1.61 -3.47 6.32
CA ILE A 91 -0.33 -2.94 6.82
C ILE A 91 -0.28 -3.11 8.33
N ASP A 92 0.84 -3.63 8.84
CA ASP A 92 1.05 -3.90 10.28
C ASP A 92 0.16 -5.07 10.81
N SER A 93 0.25 -5.32 12.10
CA SER A 93 -0.39 -6.42 12.83
C SER A 93 -1.91 -6.28 12.94
N GLN A 94 -2.62 -7.41 12.96
CA GLN A 94 -4.07 -7.45 13.17
C GLN A 94 -4.45 -7.20 14.64
N LEU A 95 -5.48 -6.38 14.86
CA LEU A 95 -6.10 -6.14 16.16
C LEU A 95 -7.36 -7.00 16.36
N LYS A 96 -7.80 -7.12 17.62
CA LYS A 96 -8.97 -7.96 18.00
C LYS A 96 -10.28 -7.54 17.35
N ASN A 97 -10.39 -6.28 16.94
CA ASN A 97 -11.59 -5.71 16.31
C ASN A 97 -11.57 -5.84 14.77
N GLY A 98 -10.59 -6.57 14.20
CA GLY A 98 -10.47 -6.81 12.76
C GLY A 98 -9.67 -5.76 12.00
N GLN A 99 -9.44 -4.57 12.59
CA GLN A 99 -8.60 -3.54 12.00
C GLN A 99 -7.14 -3.96 11.99
N SER A 100 -6.40 -3.47 11.01
CA SER A 100 -4.95 -3.44 11.09
C SER A 100 -4.50 -2.38 12.11
N ARG A 101 -3.31 -2.55 12.67
CA ARG A 101 -2.76 -1.57 13.61
C ARG A 101 -2.57 -0.21 12.94
N GLU A 102 -2.25 -0.18 11.65
CA GLU A 102 -2.10 1.07 10.90
C GLU A 102 -3.41 1.85 10.80
N GLU A 103 -4.53 1.16 10.48
CA GLU A 103 -5.87 1.78 10.43
C GLU A 103 -6.29 2.34 11.79
N TRP A 104 -5.98 1.60 12.86
CA TRP A 104 -6.28 2.01 14.22
C TRP A 104 -5.49 3.26 14.64
N LYS A 105 -4.22 3.37 14.23
CA LYS A 105 -3.38 4.55 14.54
C LYS A 105 -4.01 5.82 14.02
N ASN A 106 -4.56 5.83 12.81
CA ASN A 106 -5.16 7.04 12.24
C ASN A 106 -6.28 7.61 13.11
N GLN A 107 -7.18 6.74 13.61
CA GLN A 107 -8.24 7.19 14.51
C GLN A 107 -7.70 7.66 15.87
N PHE A 108 -6.81 6.86 16.47
CA PHE A 108 -6.31 7.15 17.80
C PHE A 108 -5.41 8.40 17.83
N GLU A 109 -4.46 8.49 16.91
CA GLU A 109 -3.49 9.59 16.83
C GLU A 109 -4.17 10.90 16.42
N THR A 110 -5.13 10.87 15.49
CA THR A 110 -5.84 12.10 15.09
C THR A 110 -6.61 12.71 16.26
N ASN A 111 -7.41 11.92 16.97
CA ASN A 111 -8.15 12.42 18.13
C ASN A 111 -7.22 12.89 19.25
N LYS A 112 -6.09 12.19 19.47
CA LYS A 112 -5.07 12.60 20.44
C LYS A 112 -4.42 13.93 20.07
N ILE A 113 -4.05 14.14 18.80
CA ILE A 113 -3.44 15.39 18.30
C ILE A 113 -4.42 16.56 18.43
N LEU A 114 -5.71 16.33 18.15
CA LEU A 114 -6.75 17.35 18.26
C LEU A 114 -7.22 17.61 19.69
N GLY A 115 -6.75 16.82 20.68
CA GLY A 115 -7.16 16.95 22.08
C GLY A 115 -8.58 16.50 22.38
N ILE A 116 -9.18 15.67 21.51
CA ILE A 116 -10.56 15.20 21.63
C ILE A 116 -10.57 13.88 22.42
N THR A 117 -11.17 13.87 23.61
CA THR A 117 -11.17 12.72 24.53
C THR A 117 -12.57 12.20 24.86
N ASN A 118 -13.56 13.06 24.99
CA ASN A 118 -14.92 12.68 25.42
C ASN A 118 -15.80 12.18 24.27
N ASP A 119 -15.66 12.75 23.08
CA ASP A 119 -16.46 12.39 21.90
C ASP A 119 -15.54 12.30 20.67
N PRO A 120 -14.78 11.20 20.53
CA PRO A 120 -13.79 11.07 19.48
C PRO A 120 -14.47 11.04 18.10
N ILE A 121 -13.96 11.86 17.18
CA ILE A 121 -14.41 11.86 15.79
C ILE A 121 -14.10 10.48 15.20
N PRO A 122 -15.07 9.79 14.58
CA PRO A 122 -14.82 8.53 13.89
C PRO A 122 -13.91 8.74 12.67
N LEU A 123 -12.82 7.96 12.60
CA LEU A 123 -11.99 7.87 11.40
C LEU A 123 -11.86 6.41 10.98
N MET A 124 -12.25 6.13 9.76
CA MET A 124 -12.07 4.84 9.11
C MET A 124 -10.95 4.97 8.09
N GLU A 125 -10.00 4.04 8.13
CA GLU A 125 -8.98 3.92 7.11
C GLU A 125 -9.03 2.54 6.49
N PHE A 126 -8.79 2.49 5.19
CA PHE A 126 -8.45 1.29 4.46
C PHE A 126 -7.03 1.47 3.95
N VAL A 127 -6.13 0.66 4.49
CA VAL A 127 -4.70 0.77 4.16
C VAL A 127 -4.34 -0.11 2.99
N SER A 128 -3.61 0.46 2.04
CA SER A 128 -2.97 -0.32 1.00
C SER A 128 -1.57 0.18 0.70
N VAL A 129 -0.65 -0.74 0.43
CA VAL A 129 0.61 -0.40 -0.23
C VAL A 129 0.36 -0.51 -1.73
N LEU A 130 0.50 0.62 -2.43
CA LEU A 130 0.37 0.68 -3.89
C LEU A 130 1.71 1.09 -4.49
N ASP A 131 2.29 0.15 -5.23
CA ASP A 131 3.56 0.35 -5.91
C ASP A 131 3.37 0.06 -7.42
N LEU A 132 2.94 1.10 -8.15
CA LEU A 132 2.80 1.15 -9.62
C LEU A 132 4.16 1.20 -10.32
#